data_AF-A0A4U1YQE5-F1
#
_entry.id   AF-A0A4U1YQE5-F1
#
_cell.length_a   1.000
_cell.length_b   1.000
_cell.length_c   1.000
_cell.angle_alpha   90.00
_cell.angle_beta   90.00
_cell.angle_gamma   90.00
#
_symmetry.space_group_name_H-M   'P 1'
#
loop_
_entity.id
_entity.type
_entity.pdbx_description
1 polymer ?
#
loop_
_entity_poly.entity_id
_entity_poly.type
_entity_poly.pdbx_seq_one_letter_code
_entity_poly.pdbx_strand_id
1 'polypeptide(L)'
;MTPAFQHSQSETLFLLVEGTLPHLTTELYRLPGLIKQAPIFLHPPYQALLSVSPILMEATPEVQRWFIELNQYQHGYFFSSHLTLSEAAQSLRR
;
A
#
# COMPACT_ATOMS: atom_id res chain seq x y z
N MET A 1 -6.29 16.22 -14.77
CA MET A 1 -5.94 15.01 -15.55
C MET A 1 -5.50 13.97 -14.55
N THR A 2 -6.27 12.90 -14.36
CA THR A 2 -5.86 11.77 -13.52
C THR A 2 -4.91 10.90 -14.34
N PRO A 3 -3.71 10.54 -13.85
CA PRO A 3 -2.84 9.63 -14.58
C PRO A 3 -3.56 8.28 -14.78
N ALA A 4 -3.52 7.77 -16.01
CA ALA A 4 -4.08 6.47 -16.34
C ALA A 4 -2.98 5.41 -16.15
N PHE A 5 -3.13 4.57 -15.12
CA PHE A 5 -2.24 3.42 -14.93
C PHE A 5 -2.58 2.34 -15.97
N GLN A 6 -1.67 2.08 -16.91
CA GLN A 6 -1.79 0.97 -17.86
C GLN A 6 -1.24 -0.30 -17.21
N HIS A 7 -2.12 -1.25 -16.90
CA HIS A 7 -1.74 -2.55 -16.38
C HIS A 7 -1.35 -3.48 -17.53
N SER A 8 -0.18 -4.15 -17.46
CA SER A 8 0.01 -5.38 -18.23
C SER A 8 -0.97 -6.43 -17.68
N GLN A 9 -1.55 -7.29 -18.52
CA GLN A 9 -2.66 -8.19 -18.13
C GLN A 9 -2.35 -9.16 -16.97
N SER A 10 -1.10 -9.22 -16.52
CA SER A 10 -0.61 -10.09 -15.45
C SER A 10 0.02 -9.36 -14.26
N GLU A 11 0.02 -8.02 -14.23
CA GLU A 11 0.59 -7.24 -13.13
C GLU A 11 -0.48 -6.68 -12.20
N THR A 12 -0.21 -6.81 -10.91
CA THR A 12 -0.96 -6.14 -9.85
C THR A 12 -0.31 -4.79 -9.56
N LEU A 13 -1.11 -3.73 -9.52
CA LEU A 13 -0.65 -2.43 -9.04
C LEU A 13 -0.75 -2.42 -7.52
N PHE A 14 0.32 -2.01 -6.88
CA PHE A 14 0.40 -1.84 -5.43
C PHE A 14 0.62 -0.39 -5.08
N LEU A 15 0.16 -0.02 -3.88
CA LEU A 15 0.51 1.21 -3.20
C LEU A 15 1.26 0.86 -1.92
N LEU A 16 2.47 1.40 -1.76
CA LEU A 16 3.18 1.39 -0.49
C LEU A 16 3.00 2.75 0.18
N VAL A 17 2.53 2.77 1.42
CA VAL A 17 2.39 3.98 2.23
C VAL A 17 3.22 3.86 3.50
N GLU A 18 3.86 4.95 3.91
CA GLU A 18 4.58 5.04 5.18
C GLU A 18 3.66 4.80 6.37
N GLY A 19 4.09 3.97 7.33
CA GLY A 19 3.30 3.67 8.53
C GLY A 19 3.18 4.83 9.51
N THR A 20 3.96 5.89 9.31
CA THR A 20 3.93 7.13 10.10
C THR A 20 2.87 8.12 9.62
N LEU A 21 2.18 7.83 8.52
CA LEU A 21 1.10 8.68 8.01
C LEU A 21 -0.01 8.80 9.08
N PRO A 22 -0.35 10.03 9.54
CA PRO A 22 -1.36 10.21 10.57
C PRO A 22 -2.71 9.64 10.16
N HIS A 23 -3.38 8.96 11.10
CA HIS A 23 -4.72 8.40 10.93
C HIS A 23 -4.87 7.35 9.80
N LEU A 24 -3.77 6.84 9.24
CA LEU A 24 -3.76 5.88 8.13
C LEU A 24 -4.75 4.73 8.34
N THR A 25 -4.67 4.04 9.49
CA THR A 25 -5.57 2.92 9.78
C THR A 25 -7.05 3.33 9.71
N THR A 26 -7.41 4.44 10.35
CA THR A 26 -8.80 4.94 10.37
C THR A 26 -9.28 5.31 8.97
N GLU A 27 -8.45 5.97 8.17
CA GLU A 27 -8.77 6.37 6.80
C GLU A 27 -8.96 5.14 5.90
N LEU A 28 -8.10 4.13 6.00
CA LEU A 28 -8.23 2.89 5.24
C LEU A 28 -9.50 2.09 5.61
N TYR A 29 -9.89 2.07 6.90
CA TYR A 29 -11.14 1.43 7.34
C TYR A 29 -12.40 2.10 6.77
N ARG A 30 -12.33 3.36 6.35
CA ARG A 30 -13.46 4.08 5.75
C ARG A 30 -13.61 3.80 4.26
N LEU A 31 -12.60 3.22 3.61
CA LEU A 31 -12.68 2.89 2.19
C LEU A 31 -13.70 1.76 1.97
N PRO A 32 -14.54 1.85 0.92
CA PRO A 32 -15.51 0.82 0.64
C PRO A 32 -14.82 -0.46 0.13
N GLY A 33 -15.35 -1.61 0.54
CA GLY A 33 -14.86 -2.92 0.11
C GLY A 33 -13.77 -3.52 1.00
N LEU A 34 -13.21 -4.64 0.55
CA LEU A 34 -12.12 -5.32 1.25
C LEU A 34 -10.78 -4.81 0.72
N ILE A 35 -10.07 -4.00 1.50
CA ILE A 35 -8.71 -3.58 1.18
C ILE A 35 -7.74 -4.67 1.63
N LYS A 36 -7.15 -5.37 0.66
CA LYS A 36 -6.06 -6.32 0.94
C LYS A 36 -4.79 -5.53 1.25
N GLN A 37 -4.28 -5.71 2.46
CA GLN A 37 -3.12 -4.98 2.95
C GLN A 37 -2.19 -5.88 3.77
N ALA A 38 -0.90 -5.53 3.76
CA ALA A 38 0.13 -6.24 4.52
C ALA A 38 1.16 -5.23 5.06
N PRO A 39 1.37 -5.17 6.39
CA PRO A 39 2.50 -4.45 6.95
C PRO A 39 3.82 -5.07 6.49
N ILE A 40 4.78 -4.24 6.09
CA ILE A 40 6.11 -4.71 5.72
C ILE A 40 6.78 -5.43 6.90
N PHE A 41 6.65 -4.95 8.14
CA PHE A 41 7.35 -5.54 9.30
C PHE A 41 6.52 -6.54 10.12
N LEU A 42 5.60 -7.28 9.48
CA LEU A 42 4.66 -8.18 10.17
C LEU A 42 5.33 -9.32 10.99
N HIS A 43 6.50 -9.79 10.58
CA HIS A 43 7.14 -10.99 11.14
C HIS A 43 8.41 -10.66 11.94
N PRO A 44 8.86 -11.57 12.84
CA PRO A 44 10.13 -11.42 13.53
C PRO A 44 11.31 -11.12 12.58
N PRO A 45 12.31 -10.34 13.03
CA PRO A 45 12.50 -9.78 14.37
C PRO A 45 11.89 -8.38 14.58
N TYR A 46 10.98 -7.94 13.72
CA TYR A 46 10.60 -6.53 13.61
C TYR A 46 9.41 -6.12 14.50
N GLN A 47 9.10 -6.85 15.58
CA GLN A 47 7.92 -6.57 16.41
C GLN A 47 7.88 -5.12 16.91
N ALA A 48 9.05 -4.55 17.25
CA ALA A 48 9.17 -3.17 17.71
C ALA A 48 8.82 -2.12 16.64
N LEU A 49 8.82 -2.49 15.36
CA LEU A 49 8.55 -1.59 14.23
C LEU A 49 7.11 -1.67 13.73
N LEU A 50 6.28 -2.55 14.28
CA LEU A 50 4.90 -2.76 13.79
C LEU A 50 4.07 -1.49 13.78
N SER A 51 4.22 -0.62 14.78
CA SER A 51 3.47 0.65 14.91
C SER A 51 3.83 1.69 13.86
N VAL A 52 5.00 1.57 13.23
CA VAL A 52 5.51 2.49 12.20
C VAL A 52 5.74 1.77 10.87
N SER A 53 5.30 0.53 10.76
CA SER A 53 5.54 -0.31 9.59
C SER A 53 4.83 0.30 8.39
N PRO A 54 5.55 0.50 7.26
CA PRO A 54 4.90 0.78 5.99
C PRO A 54 3.83 -0.28 5.69
N ILE A 55 2.75 0.14 5.04
CA ILE A 55 1.63 -0.71 4.66
C ILE A 55 1.62 -0.83 3.15
N LEU A 56 1.69 -2.07 2.66
CA LEU A 56 1.51 -2.39 1.26
C LEU A 56 0.05 -2.78 1.01
N MET A 57 -0.54 -2.27 -0.07
CA MET A 57 -1.93 -2.55 -0.44
C MET A 57 -2.04 -2.83 -1.94
N GLU A 58 -2.99 -3.68 -2.34
CA GLU A 58 -3.44 -3.69 -3.74
C GLU A 58 -4.09 -2.33 -4.05
N ALA A 59 -3.62 -1.66 -5.10
CA ALA A 59 -4.10 -0.34 -5.49
C ALA A 59 -5.42 -0.45 -6.27
N THR A 60 -6.50 -0.81 -5.58
CA THR A 60 -7.85 -0.75 -6.15
C THR A 60 -8.22 0.69 -6.54
N PRO A 61 -9.26 0.91 -7.37
CA PRO A 61 -9.69 2.27 -7.72
C PRO A 61 -9.96 3.17 -6.51
N GLU A 62 -10.47 2.61 -5.42
CA GLU A 62 -10.75 3.29 -4.16
C GLU A 62 -9.45 3.74 -3.47
N VAL A 63 -8.46 2.84 -3.39
CA VAL A 63 -7.13 3.12 -2.80
C VAL A 63 -6.38 4.15 -3.63
N GLN A 64 -6.44 4.04 -4.96
CA GLN A 64 -5.83 5.02 -5.86
C GLN A 64 -6.44 6.40 -5.67
N ARG A 65 -7.77 6.48 -5.66
CA ARG A 65 -8.49 7.75 -5.46
C ARG A 65 -8.15 8.36 -4.11
N TRP A 66 -8.23 7.57 -3.04
CA TRP A 66 -7.89 8.01 -1.68
C TRP A 66 -6.48 8.60 -1.59
N PHE A 67 -5.48 7.91 -2.14
CA PHE A 67 -4.09 8.40 -2.05
C PHE A 67 -3.86 9.66 -2.90
N ILE A 68 -4.51 9.77 -4.05
CA ILE A 68 -4.47 10.99 -4.87
C ILE A 68 -5.14 12.17 -4.14
N GLU A 69 -6.29 11.93 -3.49
CA GLU A 69 -7.03 12.95 -2.73
C GLU A 69 -6.31 13.37 -1.45
N LEU A 70 -5.60 12.44 -0.79
CA LEU A 70 -4.73 12.74 0.34
C LEU A 70 -3.67 13.80 -0.03
N ASN A 71 -3.21 13.79 -1.29
CA ASN A 71 -2.28 14.78 -1.86
C ASN A 71 -0.98 14.94 -1.05
N GLN A 72 -0.53 13.85 -0.41
CA GLN A 72 0.73 13.77 0.34
C GLN A 72 1.67 12.76 -0.30
N TYR A 73 2.01 12.98 -1.57
CA TYR A 73 2.75 12.03 -2.41
C TYR A 73 4.14 11.66 -1.87
N GLN A 74 4.70 12.42 -0.92
CA GLN A 74 5.94 12.05 -0.24
C GLN A 74 5.81 10.83 0.69
N HIS A 75 4.60 10.47 1.11
CA HIS A 75 4.36 9.39 2.08
C HIS A 75 4.04 8.04 1.42
N GLY A 76 4.22 7.91 0.11
CA GLY A 76 3.97 6.64 -0.56
C GLY A 76 4.22 6.69 -2.06
N TYR A 77 4.20 5.51 -2.69
CA TYR A 77 4.37 5.40 -4.13
C TYR A 77 3.64 4.17 -4.68
N PHE A 78 3.25 4.27 -5.95
CA PHE A 78 2.69 3.16 -6.70
C PHE A 78 3.79 2.40 -7.44
N PHE A 79 3.64 1.09 -7.53
CA PHE A 79 4.46 0.24 -8.40
C PHE A 79 3.67 -0.98 -8.84
N SER A 80 3.99 -1.55 -10.00
CA SER A 80 3.39 -2.78 -10.50
C SER A 80 4.32 -3.97 -10.32
N SER A 81 3.75 -5.15 -10.10
CA SER A 81 4.51 -6.40 -9.99
C SER A 81 3.63 -7.61 -10.32
N HIS A 82 4.25 -8.70 -10.74
CA HIS A 82 3.60 -10.01 -10.88
C HIS A 82 3.48 -10.77 -9.56
N LEU A 83 4.06 -10.25 -8.48
CA LEU A 83 4.05 -10.87 -7.16
C LEU A 83 2.67 -10.79 -6.50
N THR A 84 2.35 -11.77 -5.67
CA THR A 84 1.26 -11.64 -4.71
C THR A 84 1.59 -10.59 -3.66
N LEU A 85 0.58 -10.06 -2.95
CA LEU A 85 0.77 -9.07 -1.89
C LEU A 85 1.78 -9.52 -0.83
N SER A 86 1.74 -10.80 -0.42
CA SER A 86 2.65 -11.36 0.58
C SER A 86 4.09 -11.43 0.06
N GLU A 87 4.29 -11.86 -1.19
CA GLU A 87 5.61 -11.94 -1.81
C GLU A 87 6.20 -10.54 -2.03
N ALA A 88 5.38 -9.58 -2.48
CA ALA A 88 5.78 -8.19 -2.65
C ALA A 88 6.19 -7.58 -1.29
N ALA A 89 5.37 -7.74 -0.25
CA ALA A 89 5.70 -7.26 1.09
C ALA A 89 6.99 -7.89 1.63
N GLN A 90 7.25 -9.16 1.32
CA GLN A 90 8.50 -9.83 1.69
C GLN A 90 9.72 -9.29 0.92
N SER A 91 9.57 -9.00 -0.37
CA SER A 91 10.66 -8.45 -1.20
C SER A 91 11.12 -7.06 -0.73
N LEU A 92 10.20 -6.24 -0.21
CA LEU A 92 10.46 -4.89 0.27
C LEU A 92 11.17 -4.83 1.64
N ARG A 93 11.35 -5.96 2.32
CA ARG A 93 12.06 -6.04 3.62
C ARG A 93 13.57 -6.15 3.49
N ARG A 94 14.07 -6.39 2.27
CA ARG A 94 15.47 -6.73 2.02
C ARG A 94 16.39 -5.52 2.00
#